data_AF-A0A2K0UAD0-F1
#
_entry.id   AF-A0A2K0UAD0-F1
#
_cell.length_a   1.000
_cell.length_b   1.000
_cell.length_c   1.000
_cell.angle_alpha   90.00
_cell.angle_beta   90.00
_cell.angle_gamma   90.00
#
_symmetry.space_group_name_H-M   'P 1'
#
loop_
_entity.id
_entity.type
_entity.pdbx_description
1 polymer ?
#
loop_
_entity_poly.entity_id
_entity_poly.type
_entity_poly.pdbx_seq_one_letter_code
_entity_poly.pdbx_strand_id
1 'polypeptide(L)'
;MSLGDDGIDGYNNSGGASSRSRARPATRPAETTSKELKDRFRIYFPTDQTVARSRGGRNAGGTICVQARWWRSPNFPRELVRDVITRDRLLIHSKVIFVRRVGDGQATRQPPGWAYVGSANLSESAW
;
A
#
# COMPACT_ATOMS: atom_id res chain seq x y z
N MET A 1 7.83 -1.50 -27.79
CA MET A 1 7.27 -0.60 -26.75
C MET A 1 5.84 -1.03 -26.52
N SER A 2 5.59 -1.85 -25.50
CA SER A 2 4.24 -2.28 -25.15
C SER A 2 3.75 -1.32 -24.06
N LEU A 3 2.69 -0.57 -24.36
CA LEU A 3 1.99 0.22 -23.36
C LEU A 3 1.36 -0.75 -22.37
N GLY A 4 1.89 -0.77 -21.15
CA GLY A 4 1.28 -1.50 -20.04
C GLY A 4 -0.07 -0.87 -19.72
N ASP A 5 -1.08 -1.73 -19.61
CA ASP A 5 -2.43 -1.43 -19.16
C ASP A 5 -2.42 -0.58 -17.88
N ASP A 6 -3.19 0.51 -17.87
CA ASP A 6 -3.14 1.57 -16.85
C ASP A 6 -3.96 1.20 -15.59
N GLY A 7 -4.52 -0.01 -15.50
CA GLY A 7 -5.12 -0.59 -14.28
C GLY A 7 -6.25 0.23 -13.64
N ILE A 8 -6.75 1.25 -14.36
CA ILE A 8 -7.70 2.22 -13.83
C ILE A 8 -9.16 1.84 -14.12
N ASP A 9 -9.36 0.95 -15.10
CA ASP A 9 -10.69 0.58 -15.61
C ASP A 9 -11.39 -0.49 -14.76
N GLY A 10 -10.67 -1.17 -13.86
CA GLY A 10 -11.23 -2.25 -13.03
C GLY A 10 -12.05 -1.80 -11.81
N TYR A 11 -11.93 -0.54 -11.38
CA TYR A 11 -12.54 -0.11 -10.09
C TYR A 11 -14.03 0.26 -10.18
N ASN A 12 -14.57 0.47 -11.39
CA ASN A 12 -15.91 1.04 -11.57
C ASN A 12 -17.00 0.04 -12.00
N ASN A 13 -16.71 -1.25 -12.15
CA ASN A 13 -17.71 -2.21 -12.65
C ASN A 13 -17.82 -3.49 -11.82
N SER A 14 -18.33 -3.36 -10.59
CA SER A 14 -18.91 -4.47 -9.83
C SER A 14 -20.39 -4.20 -9.57
N GLY A 15 -21.17 -4.07 -10.64
CA GLY A 15 -22.64 -4.07 -10.61
C GLY A 15 -23.21 -5.47 -10.76
N GLY A 16 -23.08 -6.30 -9.72
CA GLY A 16 -23.72 -7.61 -9.66
C GLY A 16 -25.18 -7.51 -9.24
N ALA A 17 -26.10 -7.96 -10.09
CA ALA A 17 -27.52 -8.06 -9.77
C ALA A 17 -27.81 -9.27 -8.86
N SER A 18 -28.45 -9.04 -7.70
CA SER A 18 -29.76 -9.62 -7.33
C SER A 18 -30.09 -9.49 -5.83
N SER A 19 -31.40 -9.52 -5.56
CA SER A 19 -32.13 -9.64 -4.29
C SER A 19 -32.35 -8.37 -3.47
N ARG A 20 -33.61 -7.90 -3.50
CA ARG A 20 -34.15 -6.83 -2.67
C ARG A 20 -34.13 -7.26 -1.19
N SER A 21 -33.28 -6.63 -0.39
CA SER A 21 -33.54 -6.42 1.03
C SER A 21 -33.43 -4.92 1.31
N ARG A 22 -34.47 -4.34 1.92
CA ARG A 22 -34.48 -2.94 2.34
C ARG A 22 -33.44 -2.75 3.45
N ALA A 23 -32.24 -2.33 3.09
CA ALA A 23 -31.22 -1.92 4.04
C ALA A 23 -31.31 -0.40 4.30
N ARG A 24 -31.32 -0.06 5.60
CA ARG A 24 -31.28 1.30 6.17
C ARG A 24 -30.16 2.13 5.52
N PRO A 25 -30.34 3.44 5.24
CA PRO A 25 -29.27 4.23 4.64
C PRO A 25 -28.10 4.36 5.63
N ALA A 26 -27.02 3.61 5.37
CA ALA A 26 -25.77 3.71 6.10
C ALA A 26 -24.93 4.84 5.47
N THR A 27 -25.21 6.08 5.81
CA THR A 27 -24.45 7.26 5.34
C THR A 27 -23.22 7.53 6.21
N ARG A 28 -22.51 6.48 6.66
CA ARG A 28 -21.35 6.53 7.57
C ARG A 28 -20.15 5.55 7.34
N PRO A 29 -20.02 4.76 6.23
CA PRO A 29 -18.87 3.85 6.05
C PRO A 29 -17.54 4.53 5.68
N ALA A 30 -17.54 5.47 4.72
CA ALA A 30 -16.32 5.87 4.02
C ALA A 30 -15.28 6.56 4.92
N GLU A 31 -15.72 7.46 5.81
CA GLU A 31 -14.82 8.19 6.73
C GLU A 31 -14.20 7.27 7.78
N THR A 32 -14.98 6.34 8.33
CA THR A 32 -14.51 5.35 9.32
C THR A 32 -13.45 4.44 8.71
N THR A 33 -13.71 3.92 7.50
CA THR A 33 -12.75 3.07 6.76
C THR A 33 -11.46 3.81 6.45
N SER A 34 -11.52 5.10 6.08
CA SER A 34 -10.33 5.92 5.83
C SER A 34 -9.46 6.07 7.08
N LYS A 35 -10.07 6.29 8.25
CA LYS A 35 -9.34 6.40 9.52
C LYS A 35 -8.68 5.08 9.90
N GLU A 36 -9.41 3.97 9.83
CA GLU A 36 -8.88 2.65 10.17
C GLU A 36 -7.70 2.25 9.28
N LEU A 37 -7.76 2.54 7.98
CA LEU A 37 -6.66 2.31 7.05
C LEU A 37 -5.41 3.10 7.45
N LYS A 38 -5.55 4.39 7.80
CA LYS A 38 -4.41 5.22 8.24
C LYS A 38 -3.74 4.70 9.51
N ASP A 39 -4.52 4.11 10.42
CA ASP A 39 -4.00 3.58 11.67
C ASP A 39 -3.31 2.22 11.49
N ARG A 40 -3.83 1.39 10.57
CA ARG A 40 -3.47 -0.04 10.46
C ARG A 40 -2.62 -0.40 9.24
N PHE A 41 -2.60 0.42 8.20
CA PHE A 41 -1.87 0.15 6.96
C PHE A 41 -0.76 1.18 6.73
N ARG A 42 0.43 0.69 6.38
CA ARG A 42 1.62 1.54 6.11
C ARG A 42 2.36 1.00 4.90
N ILE A 43 2.69 1.89 3.97
CA ILE A 43 3.51 1.60 2.79
C ILE A 43 4.86 2.25 3.03
N TYR A 44 5.94 1.47 3.04
CA TYR A 44 7.28 2.00 3.24
C TYR A 44 7.96 2.18 1.88
N PHE A 45 8.33 3.41 1.55
CA PHE A 45 8.98 3.74 0.28
C PHE A 45 9.89 4.95 0.47
N PRO A 46 11.14 4.94 -0.04
CA PRO A 46 12.08 6.03 0.21
C PRO A 46 11.66 7.31 -0.54
N THR A 47 11.78 8.46 0.13
CA THR A 47 11.59 9.77 -0.50
C THR A 47 12.77 10.16 -1.38
N ASP A 48 12.59 11.14 -2.29
CA ASP A 48 13.71 11.69 -3.10
C ASP A 48 14.85 12.20 -2.20
N GLN A 49 14.51 12.87 -1.10
CA GLN A 49 15.49 13.36 -0.14
C GLN A 49 16.27 12.20 0.52
N THR A 50 15.59 11.11 0.86
CA THR A 50 16.21 9.90 1.41
C THR A 50 17.09 9.20 0.37
N VAL A 51 16.67 9.14 -0.89
CA VAL A 51 17.49 8.65 -2.00
C VAL A 51 18.75 9.49 -2.18
N ALA A 52 18.62 10.82 -2.22
CA ALA A 52 19.73 11.74 -2.37
C ALA A 52 20.75 11.65 -1.23
N ARG A 53 20.31 11.34 -0.01
CA ARG A 53 21.14 11.21 1.20
C ARG A 53 21.58 9.77 1.49
N SER A 54 21.14 8.80 0.69
CA SER A 54 21.55 7.40 0.83
C SER A 54 23.04 7.23 0.50
N ARG A 55 23.63 6.11 0.91
CA ARG A 55 25.06 5.81 0.68
C ARG A 55 25.45 5.85 -0.80
N GLY A 56 24.54 5.47 -1.70
CA GLY A 56 24.75 5.50 -3.15
C GLY A 56 24.22 6.76 -3.84
N GLY A 57 23.62 7.69 -3.09
CA GLY A 57 23.02 8.91 -3.63
C GLY A 57 21.91 8.66 -4.66
N ARG A 58 21.62 9.68 -5.48
CA ARG A 58 20.56 9.62 -6.50
C ARG A 58 20.76 8.52 -7.55
N ASN A 59 22.02 8.21 -7.87
CA ASN A 59 22.36 7.20 -8.88
C ASN A 59 22.00 5.77 -8.42
N ALA A 60 21.85 5.54 -7.11
CA ALA A 60 21.38 4.26 -6.57
C ALA A 60 19.84 4.10 -6.63
N GLY A 61 19.09 5.13 -7.02
CA GLY A 61 17.63 5.08 -7.10
C GLY A 61 17.12 4.09 -8.15
N GLY A 62 17.80 4.00 -9.30
CA GLY A 62 17.55 2.98 -10.33
C GLY A 62 16.06 2.71 -10.62
N THR A 63 15.62 1.50 -10.32
CA THR A 63 14.25 1.00 -10.53
C THR A 63 13.31 1.23 -9.34
N ILE A 64 13.77 1.92 -8.29
CA ILE A 64 12.94 2.30 -7.13
C ILE A 64 12.20 3.58 -7.50
N CYS A 65 11.10 3.45 -8.24
CA CYS A 65 10.33 4.60 -8.70
C CYS A 65 8.82 4.38 -8.58
N VAL A 66 8.12 5.47 -8.24
CA VAL A 66 6.67 5.59 -8.40
C VAL A 66 6.45 6.64 -9.49
N GLN A 67 5.63 6.34 -10.48
CA GLN A 67 5.39 7.31 -11.55
C GLN A 67 4.68 8.55 -11.00
N ALA A 68 5.17 9.73 -11.37
CA ALA A 68 4.66 11.00 -10.84
C ALA A 68 3.16 11.22 -11.10
N ARG A 69 2.62 10.68 -12.20
CA ARG A 69 1.19 10.72 -12.51
C ARG A 69 0.34 10.04 -11.44
N TRP A 70 0.80 8.89 -10.94
CA TRP A 70 0.12 8.16 -9.87
C TRP A 70 0.28 8.89 -8.55
N TRP A 71 1.50 9.28 -8.19
CA TRP A 71 1.76 10.00 -6.93
C TRP A 71 0.93 11.28 -6.78
N ARG A 72 0.74 12.03 -7.87
CA ARG A 72 -0.01 13.30 -7.88
C ARG A 72 -1.53 13.10 -7.99
N SER A 73 -2.00 11.89 -8.28
CA SER A 73 -3.43 11.60 -8.36
C SER A 73 -4.13 11.90 -7.03
N PRO A 74 -5.33 12.51 -7.03
CA PRO A 74 -6.07 12.78 -5.80
C PRO A 74 -6.45 11.48 -5.06
N ASN A 75 -6.58 10.36 -5.78
CA ASN A 75 -6.97 9.06 -5.22
C ASN A 75 -5.76 8.21 -4.78
N PHE A 76 -4.52 8.68 -4.99
CA PHE A 76 -3.36 7.94 -4.53
C PHE A 76 -3.18 8.13 -3.01
N PRO A 77 -3.06 7.05 -2.22
CA PRO A 77 -3.11 7.10 -0.75
C PRO A 77 -1.75 7.53 -0.15
N ARG A 78 -1.31 8.75 -0.48
CA ARG A 78 -0.03 9.34 -0.04
C ARG A 78 0.12 9.31 1.47
N GLU A 79 -0.97 9.47 2.19
CA GLU A 79 -1.02 9.49 3.65
C GLU A 79 -0.74 8.13 4.31
N LEU A 80 -0.76 7.04 3.55
CA LEU A 80 -0.33 5.72 4.02
C LEU A 80 1.17 5.49 3.82
N VAL A 81 1.82 6.32 3.00
CA VAL A 81 3.24 6.18 2.65
C VAL A 81 4.11 6.76 3.76
N ARG A 82 5.18 6.04 4.10
CA ARG A 82 6.16 6.38 5.14
C ARG A 82 7.55 6.28 4.53
N ASP A 83 8.36 7.29 4.81
CA ASP A 83 9.76 7.30 4.39
C ASP A 83 10.53 6.19 5.12
N VAL A 84 11.49 5.58 4.42
CA VAL A 84 12.22 4.43 4.94
C VAL A 84 13.64 4.37 4.38
N ILE A 85 14.57 3.95 5.22
CA ILE A 85 15.93 3.60 4.82
C ILE A 85 16.45 2.49 5.73
N THR A 86 17.39 1.67 5.27
CA THR A 86 18.05 0.70 6.15
C THR A 86 18.97 1.41 7.16
N ARG A 87 19.37 0.69 8.21
CA ARG A 87 20.31 1.20 9.23
C ARG A 87 21.63 1.69 8.60
N ASP A 88 22.11 1.02 7.55
CA ASP A 88 23.36 1.35 6.86
C ASP A 88 23.19 2.41 5.76
N ARG A 89 22.05 3.12 5.75
CA ARG A 89 21.66 4.10 4.72
C ARG A 89 21.64 3.54 3.30
N LEU A 90 21.29 2.26 3.16
CA LEU A 90 21.03 1.65 1.86
C LEU A 90 19.54 1.76 1.52
N LEU A 91 19.26 1.89 0.22
CA LEU A 91 17.90 1.85 -0.29
C LEU A 91 17.37 0.42 -0.20
N ILE A 92 16.10 0.30 0.19
CA ILE A 92 15.43 -1.00 0.29
C ILE A 92 15.01 -1.44 -1.12
N HIS A 93 15.48 -2.62 -1.53
CA HIS A 93 15.02 -3.28 -2.76
C HIS A 93 14.24 -4.58 -2.48
N SER A 94 14.07 -4.95 -1.21
CA SER A 94 13.26 -6.10 -0.78
C SER A 94 11.76 -5.75 -0.79
N LYS A 95 10.91 -6.73 -1.14
CA LYS A 95 9.45 -6.58 -1.10
C LYS A 95 8.91 -7.51 -0.03
N VAL A 96 8.40 -6.90 1.03
CA VAL A 96 7.99 -7.62 2.24
C VAL A 96 6.67 -7.04 2.73
N ILE A 97 5.74 -7.90 3.11
CA ILE A 97 4.50 -7.52 3.78
C ILE A 97 4.53 -8.14 5.16
N PHE A 98 4.30 -7.32 6.19
CA PHE A 98 4.14 -7.80 7.56
C PHE A 98 2.70 -7.56 8.00
N VAL A 99 2.03 -8.62 8.46
CA VAL A 99 0.69 -8.54 9.02
C VAL A 99 0.72 -9.00 10.45
N ARG A 100 0.46 -8.06 11.36
CA ARG A 100 0.28 -8.33 12.78
C ARG A 100 -1.20 -8.36 13.13
N ARG A 101 -1.60 -9.29 13.99
CA ARG A 101 -2.90 -9.21 14.68
C ARG A 101 -2.80 -8.15 15.78
N VAL A 102 -3.80 -7.28 15.86
CA VAL A 102 -4.00 -6.37 17.01
C VAL A 102 -5.09 -7.04 17.86
N GLY A 103 -4.74 -7.46 19.07
CA GLY A 103 -5.68 -8.12 19.99
C GLY A 103 -5.81 -7.35 21.29
N ASP A 104 -6.96 -7.48 21.95
CA ASP A 104 -7.34 -6.71 23.15
C ASP A 104 -6.82 -7.36 24.46
N GLY A 105 -5.68 -8.05 24.41
CA GLY A 105 -5.05 -8.64 25.58
C GLY A 105 -5.71 -9.93 26.14
N GLN A 106 -6.79 -10.43 25.53
CA GLN A 106 -7.41 -11.70 25.92
C GLN A 106 -7.58 -12.64 24.72
N ALA A 107 -6.67 -13.61 24.57
CA ALA A 107 -6.92 -14.99 24.14
C ALA A 107 -5.59 -15.67 23.82
N THR A 108 -5.24 -16.65 24.64
CA THR A 108 -4.08 -17.57 24.56
C THR A 108 -4.10 -18.51 23.33
N ARG A 109 -4.79 -18.15 22.23
CA ARG A 109 -5.07 -19.06 21.11
C ARG A 109 -5.20 -18.41 19.73
N GLN A 110 -4.80 -17.14 19.57
CA GLN A 110 -4.80 -16.49 18.25
C GLN A 110 -3.57 -16.94 17.44
N PRO A 111 -3.71 -17.33 16.16
CA PRO A 111 -2.57 -17.67 15.32
C PRO A 111 -1.63 -16.47 15.14
N PRO A 112 -0.31 -16.71 15.04
CA PRO A 112 0.67 -15.63 14.91
C PRO A 112 0.41 -14.82 13.63
N GLY A 113 0.86 -13.56 13.63
CA GLY A 113 0.92 -12.75 12.41
C GLY A 113 1.73 -13.45 11.31
N TRP A 114 1.59 -12.98 10.07
CA TRP A 114 2.30 -13.56 8.93
C TRP A 114 3.15 -12.51 8.22
N ALA A 115 4.15 -12.99 7.49
CA ALA A 115 4.96 -12.18 6.62
C ALA A 115 5.03 -12.81 5.23
N TYR A 116 4.92 -11.98 4.20
CA TYR A 116 5.27 -12.33 2.83
C TYR A 116 6.66 -11.76 2.53
N VAL A 117 7.53 -12.55 1.92
CA VAL A 117 8.82 -12.12 1.39
C VAL A 117 8.92 -12.62 -0.04
N GLY A 118 9.08 -11.70 -0.99
CA GLY A 118 9.15 -12.07 -2.40
C GLY A 118 9.58 -10.93 -3.31
N SER A 119 9.16 -11.03 -4.57
CA SER A 119 9.56 -10.10 -5.63
C SER A 119 8.44 -9.12 -6.04
N ALA A 120 7.19 -9.37 -5.64
CA ALA A 120 6.03 -8.59 -6.07
C ALA A 120 6.04 -7.17 -5.48
N ASN A 121 6.04 -6.15 -6.34
CA ASN A 121 5.82 -4.76 -5.94
C ASN A 121 4.35 -4.54 -5.55
N LEU A 122 4.05 -3.39 -4.94
CA LEU A 122 2.67 -2.97 -4.67
C LEU A 122 2.03 -2.40 -5.95
N SER A 123 1.67 -3.30 -6.87
CA SER A 123 1.04 -2.99 -8.16
C SER A 123 0.13 -4.12 -8.60
N GLU A 124 -0.93 -3.81 -9.35
CA GLU A 124 -1.85 -4.81 -9.91
C GLU A 124 -1.12 -5.84 -10.78
N SER A 125 -0.19 -5.42 -11.64
CA SER A 125 0.56 -6.36 -12.50
C SER A 125 1.46 -7.38 -11.78
N ALA A 126 1.67 -7.22 -10.47
CA ALA A 126 2.51 -8.11 -9.67
C ALA A 126 1.71 -9.12 -8.84
N TRP A 127 0.38 -8.98 -8.77
CA TRP A 127 -0.54 -9.75 -7.91
C TRP A 127 -1.74 -10.26 -8.69
#